data_AF-A0A933Y6E6-F1
#
_entry.id   AF-A0A933Y6E6-F1
#
_cell.length_a   1.000
_cell.length_b   1.000
_cell.length_c   1.000
_cell.angle_alpha   90.00
_cell.angle_beta   90.00
_cell.angle_gamma   90.00
#
_symmetry.space_group_name_H-M   'P 1'
#
loop_
_entity.id
_entity.type
_entity.pdbx_description
1 polymer ?
#
loop_
_entity_poly.entity_id
_entity_poly.type
_entity_poly.pdbx_seq_one_letter_code
_entity_poly.pdbx_strand_id
1 'polypeptide(L)'
;MTFSRIRRFEERRLRTRLLLMVFGSIAILVFLLLFGFKILVGFSLLVDTIRGGSPANQNTQSLLLSPSLDPLPAATNSATLIIEGSGTPGAILILYVNEGEAQKLTIGPDGRFSLPSVKISEGTNTISAKISDEKQNISDLSNVLTITSKRTPPSLEIAYPTSNTTITGDKNTIDVSGKTEQDTVITINDRLAVVSSDGSFRHQYQLREGENTLKIAATDMAGNQTIIERRITYQK
;
A
#
# COMPACT_ATOMS: atom_id res chain seq x y z
N MET A 1 -30.63 18.61 -106.24
CA MET A 1 -31.08 18.01 -104.96
C MET A 1 -30.29 16.72 -104.70
N THR A 2 -29.18 16.72 -103.95
CA THR A 2 -28.49 15.44 -103.62
C THR A 2 -27.45 15.58 -102.50
N PHE A 3 -27.87 15.92 -101.27
CA PHE A 3 -27.00 15.81 -100.08
C PHE A 3 -27.61 14.95 -98.95
N SER A 4 -28.73 14.27 -99.23
CA SER A 4 -29.55 13.65 -98.19
C SER A 4 -29.07 12.27 -97.70
N ARG A 5 -28.11 11.61 -98.37
CA ARG A 5 -27.68 10.23 -98.00
C ARG A 5 -26.38 10.19 -97.17
N ILE A 6 -25.40 11.05 -97.49
CA ILE A 6 -24.09 11.09 -96.80
C ILE A 6 -24.22 11.65 -95.38
N ARG A 7 -24.98 12.73 -95.20
CA ARG A 7 -25.23 13.35 -93.88
C ARG A 7 -25.92 12.40 -92.89
N ARG A 8 -26.84 11.55 -93.36
CA ARG A 8 -27.48 10.50 -92.53
C ARG A 8 -26.50 9.39 -92.12
N PHE A 9 -25.47 9.14 -92.92
CA PHE A 9 -24.45 8.15 -92.62
C PHE A 9 -23.46 8.67 -91.56
N GLU A 10 -23.04 9.94 -91.68
CA GLU A 10 -22.23 10.63 -90.67
C GLU A 10 -22.98 10.82 -89.35
N GLU A 11 -24.26 11.22 -89.39
CA GLU A 11 -25.10 11.35 -88.19
C GLU A 11 -25.29 10.02 -87.47
N ARG A 12 -25.45 8.90 -88.20
CA ARG A 12 -25.51 7.56 -87.59
C ARG A 12 -24.18 7.21 -86.91
N ARG A 13 -23.04 7.46 -87.56
CA ARG A 13 -21.71 7.16 -87.01
C ARG A 13 -21.41 8.00 -85.76
N LEU A 14 -21.76 9.28 -85.77
CA LEU A 14 -21.62 10.17 -84.63
C LEU A 14 -22.54 9.78 -83.47
N ARG A 15 -23.81 9.44 -83.75
CA ARG A 15 -24.74 8.94 -82.73
C ARG A 15 -24.29 7.63 -82.12
N THR A 16 -23.81 6.67 -82.91
CA THR A 16 -23.27 5.41 -82.38
C THR A 16 -22.05 5.64 -81.50
N ARG A 17 -21.15 6.56 -81.89
CA ARG A 17 -19.97 6.91 -81.08
C ARG A 17 -20.34 7.59 -79.77
N LEU A 18 -21.31 8.51 -79.80
CA LEU A 18 -21.85 9.15 -78.59
C LEU A 18 -22.54 8.14 -77.67
N LEU A 19 -23.35 7.24 -78.22
CA LEU A 19 -24.01 6.18 -77.44
C LEU A 19 -22.99 5.22 -76.81
N LEU A 20 -21.91 4.86 -77.52
CA LEU A 20 -20.82 4.06 -76.98
C LEU A 20 -20.07 4.77 -75.84
N MET A 21 -19.80 6.06 -75.98
CA MET A 21 -19.14 6.85 -74.92
C MET A 21 -20.04 6.98 -73.68
N VAL A 22 -21.34 7.26 -73.87
CA VAL A 22 -22.31 7.34 -72.77
C VAL A 22 -22.43 5.98 -72.07
N PHE A 23 -22.59 4.90 -72.83
CA PHE A 23 -22.65 3.55 -72.26
C PHE A 23 -21.36 3.18 -71.51
N GLY A 24 -20.19 3.50 -72.06
CA GLY A 24 -18.90 3.30 -71.39
C GLY A 24 -18.79 4.09 -70.09
N SER A 25 -19.22 5.35 -70.07
CA SER A 25 -19.21 6.17 -68.85
C SER A 25 -20.15 5.62 -67.77
N ILE A 26 -21.34 5.14 -68.15
CA ILE A 26 -22.29 4.51 -67.24
C ILE A 26 -21.72 3.19 -66.71
N ALA A 27 -21.09 2.38 -67.57
CA ALA A 27 -20.47 1.12 -67.16
C ALA A 27 -19.33 1.33 -66.14
N ILE A 28 -18.50 2.36 -66.33
CA ILE A 28 -17.45 2.74 -65.37
C ILE A 28 -18.06 3.21 -64.05
N LEU A 29 -19.12 4.02 -64.11
CA LEU A 29 -19.78 4.54 -62.91
C LEU A 29 -20.47 3.44 -62.10
N VAL A 30 -21.13 2.49 -62.78
CA VAL A 30 -21.70 1.28 -62.17
C VAL A 30 -20.61 0.39 -61.58
N PHE A 31 -19.48 0.22 -62.28
CA PHE A 31 -18.33 -0.52 -61.76
C PHE A 31 -17.75 0.12 -60.49
N LEU A 32 -17.61 1.45 -60.47
CA LEU A 32 -17.15 2.18 -59.28
C LEU A 32 -18.16 2.11 -58.12
N LEU A 33 -19.47 2.16 -58.40
CA LEU A 33 -20.50 1.98 -57.39
C LEU A 33 -20.51 0.57 -56.78
N LEU A 34 -20.34 -0.46 -57.61
CA LEU A 34 -20.39 -1.86 -57.18
C LEU A 34 -19.08 -2.33 -56.52
N PHE A 35 -17.93 -1.91 -57.06
CA PHE A 35 -16.62 -2.44 -56.68
C PHE A 35 -15.69 -1.40 -56.05
N GLY A 36 -15.93 -0.10 -56.25
CA GLY A 36 -15.05 0.97 -55.79
C GLY A 36 -14.87 0.99 -54.27
N PHE A 37 -15.93 0.77 -53.49
CA PHE A 37 -15.82 0.69 -52.04
C PHE A 37 -14.92 -0.47 -51.58
N LYS A 38 -15.06 -1.66 -52.20
CA LYS A 38 -14.23 -2.83 -51.87
C LYS A 38 -12.76 -2.59 -52.22
N ILE A 39 -12.49 -1.94 -53.35
CA ILE A 39 -11.13 -1.57 -53.76
C ILE A 39 -10.52 -0.56 -52.78
N LEU A 40 -11.30 0.43 -52.33
CA LEU A 40 -10.85 1.45 -51.37
C LEU A 40 -10.49 0.84 -50.00
N VAL A 41 -11.34 -0.05 -49.47
CA VAL A 41 -11.08 -0.75 -48.20
C VAL A 41 -9.86 -1.67 -48.32
N GLY A 42 -9.74 -2.42 -49.41
CA GLY A 42 -8.57 -3.28 -49.66
C GLY A 42 -7.27 -2.47 -49.77
N PHE A 43 -7.31 -1.32 -50.44
CA PHE A 43 -6.16 -0.42 -50.53
C PHE A 43 -5.82 0.22 -49.17
N SER A 44 -6.83 0.55 -48.35
CA SER A 44 -6.60 1.04 -46.98
C SER A 44 -5.84 0.03 -46.13
N LEU A 45 -6.23 -1.24 -46.15
CA LEU A 45 -5.56 -2.31 -45.40
C LEU A 45 -4.15 -2.60 -45.92
N LEU A 46 -3.96 -2.52 -47.25
CA LEU A 46 -2.65 -2.70 -47.87
C LEU A 46 -1.69 -1.54 -47.54
N VAL A 47 -2.19 -0.30 -47.53
CA VAL A 47 -1.41 0.87 -47.10
C VAL A 47 -1.08 0.77 -45.60
N ASP A 48 -2.01 0.32 -44.77
CA ASP A 48 -1.77 0.09 -43.34
C ASP A 48 -0.68 -0.98 -43.12
N THR A 49 -0.76 -2.08 -43.87
CA THR A 49 0.23 -3.17 -43.84
C THR A 49 1.61 -2.70 -44.32
N ILE A 50 1.69 -1.90 -45.38
CA ILE A 50 2.97 -1.38 -45.92
C ILE A 50 3.57 -0.31 -45.00
N ARG A 51 2.75 0.42 -44.24
CA ARG A 51 3.20 1.40 -43.23
C ARG A 51 3.58 0.76 -41.90
N GLY A 52 3.45 -0.57 -41.76
CA GLY A 52 3.76 -1.28 -40.52
C GLY A 52 2.65 -1.18 -39.46
N GLY A 53 1.44 -0.80 -39.84
CA GLY A 53 0.24 -0.85 -39.02
C GLY A 53 -0.14 -2.30 -38.73
N SER A 54 0.54 -2.90 -37.76
CA SER A 54 -0.01 -4.07 -37.07
C SER A 54 -1.34 -3.63 -36.44
N PRO A 55 -2.39 -4.48 -36.43
CA PRO A 55 -3.56 -4.18 -35.60
C PRO A 55 -3.00 -3.91 -34.20
N ALA A 56 -3.31 -2.73 -33.66
CA ALA A 56 -2.88 -2.36 -32.33
C ALA A 56 -3.22 -3.54 -31.42
N ASN A 57 -2.18 -4.26 -30.96
CA ASN A 57 -2.33 -5.18 -29.86
C ASN A 57 -2.90 -4.29 -28.77
N GLN A 58 -4.18 -4.44 -28.46
CA GLN A 58 -4.68 -3.92 -27.21
C GLN A 58 -3.92 -4.74 -26.18
N ASN A 59 -2.76 -4.21 -25.75
CA ASN A 59 -2.17 -4.52 -24.48
C ASN A 59 -3.26 -4.17 -23.48
N THR A 60 -4.20 -5.10 -23.25
CA THR A 60 -4.90 -5.17 -21.98
C THR A 60 -3.80 -5.42 -20.98
N GLN A 61 -3.14 -4.34 -20.53
CA GLN A 61 -2.35 -4.36 -19.32
C GLN A 61 -3.28 -4.96 -18.29
N SER A 62 -2.97 -6.18 -17.87
CA SER A 62 -3.69 -6.85 -16.80
C SER A 62 -3.52 -5.96 -15.59
N LEU A 63 -4.56 -5.21 -15.23
CA LEU A 63 -4.53 -4.33 -14.08
C LEU A 63 -4.51 -5.21 -12.83
N LEU A 64 -3.33 -5.40 -12.27
CA LEU A 64 -3.16 -6.04 -10.99
C LEU A 64 -3.51 -5.04 -9.89
N LEU A 65 -4.48 -5.41 -9.06
CA LEU A 65 -4.82 -4.64 -7.87
C LEU A 65 -3.65 -4.69 -6.88
N SER A 66 -3.36 -3.57 -6.22
CA SER A 66 -2.39 -3.53 -5.13
C SER A 66 -2.82 -4.45 -3.98
N PRO A 67 -1.87 -5.13 -3.31
CA PRO A 67 -2.20 -5.91 -2.12
C PRO A 67 -2.68 -5.01 -0.98
N SER A 68 -3.48 -5.57 -0.08
CA SER A 68 -3.89 -4.92 1.17
C SER A 68 -3.11 -5.54 2.33
N LEU A 69 -2.47 -4.71 3.13
CA LEU A 69 -1.79 -5.14 4.36
C LEU A 69 -2.72 -4.99 5.55
N ASP A 70 -2.73 -5.99 6.44
CA ASP A 70 -3.45 -5.92 7.70
C ASP A 70 -2.79 -4.86 8.61
N PRO A 71 -3.56 -4.15 9.47
CA PRO A 71 -3.01 -3.11 10.32
C PRO A 71 -1.90 -3.62 11.26
N LEU A 72 -0.87 -2.79 11.44
CA LEU A 72 0.22 -3.05 12.38
C LEU A 72 0.00 -2.30 13.70
N PRO A 73 0.54 -2.79 14.82
CA PRO A 73 0.61 -2.00 16.04
C PRO A 73 1.47 -0.76 15.82
N ALA A 74 1.23 0.29 16.61
CA ALA A 74 1.99 1.54 16.52
C ALA A 74 3.50 1.34 16.84
N ALA A 75 3.81 0.42 17.75
CA ALA A 75 5.17 0.10 18.15
C ALA A 75 5.34 -1.37 18.53
N THR A 76 6.60 -1.84 18.53
CA THR A 76 6.99 -3.19 18.93
C THR A 76 8.36 -3.17 19.59
N ASN A 77 8.61 -4.14 20.48
CA ASN A 77 9.92 -4.43 21.04
C ASN A 77 10.64 -5.61 20.37
N SER A 78 10.09 -6.12 19.26
CA SER A 78 10.72 -7.16 18.47
C SER A 78 11.54 -6.56 17.31
N ALA A 79 12.65 -7.22 16.94
CA ALA A 79 13.38 -6.93 15.71
C ALA A 79 12.73 -7.55 14.46
N THR A 80 11.64 -8.30 14.65
CA THR A 80 10.90 -8.96 13.57
C THR A 80 9.39 -8.79 13.71
N LEU A 81 8.71 -8.81 12.58
CA LEU A 81 7.26 -8.74 12.46
C LEU A 81 6.70 -9.93 11.69
N ILE A 82 5.43 -10.22 11.96
CA ILE A 82 4.58 -11.01 11.08
C ILE A 82 3.79 -10.01 10.26
N ILE A 83 3.88 -10.09 8.94
CA ILE A 83 3.14 -9.22 8.03
C ILE A 83 2.05 -10.04 7.36
N GLU A 84 0.80 -9.64 7.56
CA GLU A 84 -0.37 -10.33 7.05
C GLU A 84 -1.16 -9.42 6.12
N GLY A 85 -2.01 -10.02 5.29
CA GLY A 85 -2.82 -9.28 4.37
C GLY A 85 -3.50 -10.15 3.33
N SER A 86 -3.96 -9.50 2.27
CA SER A 86 -4.62 -10.13 1.13
C SER A 86 -4.14 -9.58 -0.20
N GLY A 87 -4.17 -10.40 -1.24
CA GLY A 87 -3.87 -9.98 -2.59
C GLY A 87 -4.36 -11.00 -3.62
N THR A 88 -4.01 -10.77 -4.88
CA THR A 88 -4.44 -11.63 -5.99
C THR A 88 -3.85 -13.05 -5.84
N PRO A 89 -4.69 -14.10 -5.77
CA PRO A 89 -4.21 -15.48 -5.71
C PRO A 89 -3.25 -15.83 -6.85
N GLY A 90 -2.17 -16.56 -6.54
CA GLY A 90 -1.15 -16.96 -7.51
C GLY A 90 -0.15 -15.87 -7.90
N ALA A 91 -0.39 -14.60 -7.54
CA ALA A 91 0.59 -13.53 -7.76
C ALA A 91 1.75 -13.60 -6.76
N ILE A 92 2.90 -13.06 -7.15
CA ILE A 92 4.08 -12.94 -6.28
C ILE A 92 4.00 -11.61 -5.54
N LEU A 93 3.79 -11.66 -4.23
CA LEU A 93 3.94 -10.54 -3.32
C LEU A 93 5.42 -10.16 -3.18
N ILE A 94 5.71 -8.87 -3.25
CA ILE A 94 7.02 -8.27 -3.02
C ILE A 94 6.86 -7.27 -1.88
N LEU A 95 7.39 -7.62 -0.70
CA LEU A 95 7.33 -6.80 0.50
C LEU A 95 8.55 -5.87 0.55
N TYR A 96 8.31 -4.61 0.88
CA TYR A 96 9.32 -3.59 1.10
C TYR A 96 9.33 -3.16 2.57
N VAL A 97 10.53 -3.07 3.15
CA VAL A 97 10.80 -2.49 4.47
C VAL A 97 11.77 -1.33 4.26
N ASN A 98 11.39 -0.12 4.67
CA ASN A 98 12.21 1.08 4.51
C ASN A 98 12.69 1.28 3.05
N GLU A 99 11.76 1.14 2.10
CA GLU A 99 11.99 1.23 0.63
C GLU A 99 12.85 0.11 0.02
N GLY A 100 13.52 -0.71 0.84
CA GLY A 100 14.26 -1.88 0.40
C GLY A 100 13.38 -3.12 0.24
N GLU A 101 13.61 -3.91 -0.81
CA GLU A 101 12.96 -5.22 -0.96
C GLU A 101 13.39 -6.15 0.18
N ALA A 102 12.42 -6.63 0.96
CA ALA A 102 12.67 -7.44 2.14
C ALA A 102 12.40 -8.93 1.90
N GLN A 103 11.22 -9.27 1.36
CA GLN A 103 10.79 -10.65 1.16
C GLN A 103 9.85 -10.77 -0.04
N LYS A 104 9.78 -11.98 -0.61
CA LYS A 104 8.83 -12.35 -1.66
C LYS A 104 8.06 -13.60 -1.27
N LEU A 105 6.79 -13.69 -1.68
CA LEU A 105 5.92 -14.84 -1.41
C LEU A 105 4.87 -14.98 -2.51
N THR A 106 4.62 -16.20 -2.98
CA THR A 106 3.46 -16.47 -3.84
C THR A 106 2.20 -16.56 -2.98
N ILE A 107 1.18 -15.76 -3.32
CA ILE A 107 -0.09 -15.72 -2.60
C ILE A 107 -0.88 -16.99 -2.88
N GLY A 108 -1.41 -17.60 -1.81
CA GLY A 108 -2.19 -18.84 -1.89
C GLY A 108 -3.51 -18.68 -2.65
N PRO A 109 -4.20 -19.80 -2.95
CA PRO A 109 -5.49 -19.79 -3.65
C PRO A 109 -6.61 -19.10 -2.87
N ASP A 110 -6.46 -18.95 -1.55
CA ASP A 110 -7.38 -18.24 -0.65
C ASP A 110 -7.20 -16.72 -0.68
N GLY A 111 -6.16 -16.22 -1.38
CA GLY A 111 -5.87 -14.80 -1.50
C GLY A 111 -5.34 -14.14 -0.23
N ARG A 112 -5.04 -14.92 0.82
CA ARG A 112 -4.41 -14.44 2.06
C ARG A 112 -2.91 -14.74 2.02
N PHE A 113 -2.14 -13.96 2.76
CA PHE A 113 -0.73 -14.22 2.98
C PHE A 113 -0.32 -13.91 4.42
N SER A 114 0.73 -14.59 4.87
CA SER A 114 1.39 -14.32 6.15
C SER A 114 2.90 -14.51 5.94
N LEU A 115 3.66 -13.44 6.15
CA LEU A 115 5.11 -13.39 6.06
C LEU A 115 5.69 -13.31 7.47
N PRO A 116 6.17 -14.43 8.04
CA PRO A 116 6.77 -14.42 9.36
C PRO A 116 8.20 -13.87 9.33
N SER A 117 8.64 -13.35 10.47
CA SER A 117 10.04 -12.96 10.72
C SER A 117 10.58 -11.88 9.76
N VAL A 118 9.74 -10.95 9.32
CA VAL A 118 10.16 -9.77 8.55
C VAL A 118 11.04 -8.90 9.44
N LYS A 119 12.30 -8.73 9.07
CA LYS A 119 13.27 -7.96 9.86
C LYS A 119 13.01 -6.45 9.74
N ILE A 120 13.07 -5.76 10.86
CA ILE A 120 12.95 -4.29 10.96
C ILE A 120 14.14 -3.71 11.72
N SER A 121 14.42 -2.43 11.49
CA SER A 121 15.50 -1.70 12.19
C SER A 121 14.98 -1.01 13.45
N GLU A 122 15.87 -0.59 14.35
CA GLU A 122 15.46 0.28 15.47
C GLU A 122 14.91 1.62 14.96
N GLY A 123 13.92 2.16 15.65
CA GLY A 123 13.23 3.39 15.27
C GLY A 123 12.07 3.16 14.32
N THR A 124 11.73 4.18 13.55
CA THR A 124 10.59 4.16 12.64
C THR A 124 10.89 3.30 11.40
N ASN A 125 9.97 2.37 11.09
CA ASN A 125 10.02 1.55 9.89
C ASN A 125 8.76 1.77 9.05
N THR A 126 8.91 1.73 7.73
CA THR A 126 7.81 1.75 6.77
C THR A 126 7.66 0.38 6.11
N ILE A 127 6.43 -0.12 6.05
CA ILE A 127 6.08 -1.41 5.44
C ILE A 127 5.12 -1.16 4.29
N SER A 128 5.42 -1.70 3.12
CA SER A 128 4.55 -1.64 1.94
C SER A 128 4.78 -2.85 1.05
N ALA A 129 3.87 -3.11 0.13
CA ALA A 129 3.98 -4.25 -0.77
C ALA A 129 3.48 -3.95 -2.18
N LYS A 130 3.99 -4.72 -3.14
CA LYS A 130 3.45 -4.83 -4.51
C LYS A 130 3.17 -6.29 -4.81
N ILE A 131 2.39 -6.56 -5.85
CA ILE A 131 2.29 -7.89 -6.43
C ILE A 131 2.77 -7.89 -7.88
N SER A 132 3.32 -9.01 -8.33
CA SER A 132 3.69 -9.28 -9.72
C SER A 132 2.98 -10.53 -10.21
N ASP A 133 2.45 -10.52 -11.43
CA ASP A 133 1.98 -11.75 -12.08
C ASP A 133 3.12 -12.53 -12.76
N GLU A 134 2.81 -13.70 -13.31
CA GLU A 134 3.75 -14.56 -14.05
C GLU A 134 4.30 -13.88 -15.32
N LYS A 135 3.61 -12.86 -15.83
CA LYS A 135 3.99 -12.07 -17.00
C LYS A 135 4.78 -10.81 -16.61
N GLN A 136 5.17 -10.69 -15.35
CA GLN A 136 5.90 -9.55 -14.77
C GLN A 136 5.16 -8.21 -14.86
N ASN A 137 3.84 -8.22 -15.01
CA ASN A 137 3.05 -7.03 -14.72
C ASN A 137 3.11 -6.78 -13.21
N ILE A 138 3.29 -5.53 -12.79
CA ILE A 138 3.44 -5.15 -11.39
C ILE A 138 2.27 -4.23 -11.01
N SER A 139 1.68 -4.44 -9.83
CA SER A 139 0.64 -3.56 -9.29
C SER A 139 1.18 -2.20 -8.84
N ASP A 140 0.27 -1.28 -8.56
CA ASP A 140 0.58 -0.12 -7.72
C ASP A 140 1.04 -0.57 -6.32
N LEU A 141 1.69 0.35 -5.59
CA LEU A 141 2.11 0.14 -4.20
C LEU A 141 0.89 0.10 -3.28
N SER A 142 0.92 -0.78 -2.27
CA SER A 142 -0.07 -0.78 -1.18
C SER A 142 -0.05 0.53 -0.39
N ASN A 143 -0.99 0.65 0.55
CA ASN A 143 -0.84 1.59 1.66
C ASN A 143 0.50 1.35 2.38
N VAL A 144 1.16 2.45 2.76
CA VAL A 144 2.38 2.42 3.57
C VAL A 144 1.96 2.38 5.04
N LEU A 145 2.33 1.32 5.73
CA LEU A 145 2.16 1.20 7.18
C LEU A 145 3.42 1.65 7.89
N THR A 146 3.27 2.29 9.05
CA THR A 146 4.40 2.76 9.87
C THR A 146 4.36 2.08 11.23
N ILE A 147 5.52 1.65 11.70
CA ILE A 147 5.69 1.04 13.02
C ILE A 147 7.03 1.46 13.62
N THR A 148 7.03 1.74 14.93
CA THR A 148 8.26 2.07 15.66
C THR A 148 8.80 0.83 16.38
N SER A 149 10.02 0.41 16.06
CA SER A 149 10.77 -0.56 16.86
C SER A 149 11.50 0.17 17.98
N LYS A 150 11.26 -0.25 19.21
CA LYS A 150 12.07 0.17 20.36
C LYS A 150 12.35 -1.06 21.23
N ARG A 151 13.61 -1.45 21.39
CA ARG A 151 13.99 -2.68 22.14
C ARG A 151 14.56 -2.40 23.52
N THR A 152 14.86 -1.14 23.80
CA THR A 152 15.41 -0.71 25.09
C THR A 152 14.26 -0.32 26.02
N PRO A 153 14.21 -0.87 27.25
CA PRO A 153 13.25 -0.43 28.26
C PRO A 153 13.35 1.06 28.60
N PRO A 154 12.24 1.68 29.02
CA PRO A 154 12.24 3.09 29.42
C PRO A 154 13.09 3.28 30.68
N SER A 155 13.74 4.43 30.79
CA SER A 155 14.43 4.81 32.03
C SER A 155 13.42 4.98 33.17
N LEU A 156 13.78 4.58 34.39
CA LEU A 156 12.95 4.79 35.58
C LEU A 156 13.85 5.09 36.78
N GLU A 157 13.66 6.27 37.36
CA GLU A 157 14.31 6.72 38.58
C GLU A 157 13.24 7.04 39.63
N ILE A 158 13.39 6.49 40.84
CA ILE A 158 12.48 6.77 41.96
C ILE A 158 13.18 7.73 42.91
N ALA A 159 12.68 8.96 42.97
CA ALA A 159 13.18 10.00 43.87
C ALA A 159 12.69 9.75 45.32
N TYR A 160 11.43 9.33 45.48
CA TYR A 160 10.86 9.00 46.77
C TYR A 160 9.73 7.96 46.65
N PRO A 161 9.59 7.01 47.59
CA PRO A 161 10.49 6.77 48.72
C PRO A 161 11.80 6.08 48.29
N THR A 162 12.85 6.29 49.07
CA THR A 162 14.06 5.46 48.98
C THR A 162 13.79 4.08 49.60
N SER A 163 14.52 3.05 49.17
CA SER A 163 14.30 1.70 49.68
C SER A 163 14.64 1.59 51.16
N ASN A 164 13.88 0.78 51.89
CA ASN A 164 14.02 0.53 53.33
C ASN A 164 13.81 1.77 54.21
N THR A 165 12.98 2.72 53.74
CA THR A 165 12.62 3.91 54.51
C THR A 165 11.55 3.58 55.54
N THR A 166 11.72 4.09 56.77
CA THR A 166 10.66 4.11 57.78
C THR A 166 9.92 5.44 57.73
N ILE A 167 8.60 5.38 57.57
CA ILE A 167 7.69 6.52 57.60
C ILE A 167 6.99 6.50 58.95
N THR A 168 7.07 7.59 59.71
CA THR A 168 6.40 7.72 61.02
C THR A 168 5.36 8.84 61.03
N GLY A 169 4.30 8.68 61.83
CA GLY A 169 3.34 9.72 62.16
C GLY A 169 1.91 9.42 61.70
N ASP A 170 0.98 10.34 62.04
CA ASP A 170 -0.46 10.10 61.88
C ASP A 170 -0.96 10.00 60.43
N LYS A 171 -0.17 10.46 59.44
CA LYS A 171 -0.56 10.46 58.02
C LYS A 171 -0.07 9.19 57.32
N ASN A 172 -1.01 8.30 57.01
CA ASN A 172 -0.73 7.05 56.28
C ASN A 172 -0.66 7.22 54.75
N THR A 173 -0.23 8.37 54.24
CA THR A 173 -0.12 8.61 52.79
C THR A 173 1.24 9.20 52.44
N ILE A 174 1.81 8.76 51.32
CA ILE A 174 3.07 9.27 50.80
C ILE A 174 2.96 9.65 49.32
N ASP A 175 3.79 10.60 48.88
CA ASP A 175 3.93 10.95 47.46
C ASP A 175 5.03 10.11 46.81
N VAL A 176 4.65 9.04 46.12
CA VAL A 176 5.62 8.30 45.28
C VAL A 176 5.96 9.18 44.09
N SER A 177 7.24 9.53 43.94
CA SER A 177 7.70 10.45 42.92
C SER A 177 9.01 9.99 42.28
N GLY A 178 9.22 10.43 41.05
CA GLY A 178 10.38 10.03 40.28
C GLY A 178 10.37 10.63 38.89
N LYS A 179 11.24 10.08 38.04
CA LYS A 179 11.40 10.48 36.65
C LYS A 179 11.46 9.25 35.76
N THR A 180 10.88 9.36 34.57
CA THR A 180 10.93 8.34 33.53
C THR A 180 11.16 9.00 32.18
N GLU A 181 11.26 8.19 31.13
CA GLU A 181 11.26 8.69 29.76
C GLU A 181 9.89 9.26 29.39
N GLN A 182 9.85 10.19 28.42
CA GLN A 182 8.59 10.67 27.87
C GLN A 182 7.76 9.52 27.27
N ASP A 183 6.46 9.75 27.11
CA ASP A 183 5.52 8.80 26.49
C ASP A 183 5.50 7.39 27.11
N THR A 184 5.88 7.32 28.39
CA THR A 184 5.91 6.11 29.19
C THR A 184 4.75 6.10 30.18
N VAL A 185 4.13 4.94 30.37
CA VAL A 185 3.09 4.73 31.38
C VAL A 185 3.71 4.25 32.67
N ILE A 186 3.46 4.96 33.78
CA ILE A 186 3.87 4.52 35.13
C ILE A 186 2.69 3.86 35.84
N THR A 187 2.96 2.73 36.49
CA THR A 187 2.05 2.10 37.46
C THR A 187 2.73 1.91 38.81
N ILE A 188 1.99 2.06 39.90
CA ILE A 188 2.41 1.79 41.27
C ILE A 188 1.42 0.80 41.87
N ASN A 189 1.85 -0.45 42.10
CA ASN A 189 0.97 -1.57 42.49
C ASN A 189 -0.30 -1.61 41.61
N ASP A 190 -0.08 -1.62 40.29
CA ASP A 190 -1.09 -1.67 39.22
C ASP A 190 -2.01 -0.43 39.11
N ARG A 191 -1.76 0.64 39.89
CA ARG A 191 -2.46 1.93 39.76
C ARG A 191 -1.69 2.88 38.88
N LEU A 192 -2.37 3.50 37.90
CA LEU A 192 -1.76 4.48 37.00
C LEU A 192 -1.31 5.74 37.75
N ALA A 193 -0.09 6.20 37.45
CA ALA A 193 0.44 7.48 37.86
C ALA A 193 0.53 8.41 36.64
N VAL A 194 0.16 9.68 36.83
CA VAL A 194 0.27 10.69 35.77
C VAL A 194 1.73 11.07 35.59
N VAL A 195 2.19 11.01 34.34
CA VAL A 195 3.52 11.45 33.93
C VAL A 195 3.38 12.80 33.22
N SER A 196 4.16 13.77 33.67
CA SER A 196 4.23 15.10 33.07
C SER A 196 5.05 15.06 31.77
N SER A 197 4.95 16.10 30.94
CA SER A 197 5.69 16.18 29.68
C SER A 197 7.22 16.20 29.84
N ASP A 198 7.73 16.50 31.03
CA ASP A 198 9.16 16.45 31.35
C ASP A 198 9.62 15.07 31.88
N GLY A 199 8.71 14.08 31.90
CA GLY A 199 8.95 12.74 32.41
C GLY A 199 8.84 12.61 33.93
N SER A 200 8.54 13.69 34.66
CA SER A 200 8.32 13.62 36.11
C SER A 200 6.96 13.00 36.42
N PHE A 201 6.88 12.21 37.48
CA PHE A 201 5.62 11.68 37.96
C PHE A 201 5.49 11.84 39.47
N ARG A 202 4.25 11.96 39.94
CA ARG A 202 3.89 11.97 41.36
C ARG A 202 2.55 11.28 41.54
N HIS A 203 2.46 10.41 42.54
CA HIS A 203 1.24 9.70 42.88
C HIS A 203 1.14 9.52 44.40
N GLN A 204 0.00 9.91 44.95
CA GLN A 204 -0.27 9.69 46.37
C GLN A 204 -0.63 8.23 46.60
N TYR A 205 0.13 7.53 47.43
CA TYR A 205 -0.07 6.14 47.80
C TYR A 205 -0.44 6.01 49.28
N GLN A 206 -1.44 5.18 49.57
CA GLN A 206 -1.90 4.92 50.94
C GLN A 206 -1.18 3.72 51.55
N LEU A 207 -0.55 3.94 52.70
CA LEU A 207 0.22 2.96 53.46
C LEU A 207 -0.67 2.20 54.44
N ARG A 208 -0.27 0.95 54.69
CA ARG A 208 -0.77 0.09 55.76
C ARG A 208 0.25 0.06 56.90
N GLU A 209 -0.21 -0.10 58.14
CA GLU A 209 0.70 -0.29 59.29
C GLU A 209 1.66 -1.45 59.02
N GLY A 210 2.94 -1.26 59.33
CA GLY A 210 3.99 -2.24 59.08
C GLY A 210 4.61 -2.13 57.69
N GLU A 211 5.04 -3.27 57.12
CA GLU A 211 5.76 -3.32 55.85
C GLU A 211 4.82 -3.10 54.65
N ASN A 212 5.23 -2.22 53.73
CA ASN A 212 4.59 -1.98 52.45
C ASN A 212 5.62 -2.19 51.33
N THR A 213 5.23 -2.98 50.33
CA THR A 213 6.02 -3.15 49.10
C THR A 213 5.33 -2.39 47.97
N LEU A 214 6.05 -1.43 47.39
CA LEU A 214 5.63 -0.67 46.22
C LEU A 214 6.36 -1.22 45.01
N LYS A 215 5.62 -1.77 44.04
CA LYS A 215 6.11 -2.14 42.73
C LYS A 215 5.81 -0.98 41.78
N ILE A 216 6.84 -0.27 41.35
CA ILE A 216 6.73 0.82 40.38
C ILE A 216 7.21 0.29 39.03
N ALA A 217 6.35 0.31 38.02
CA ALA A 217 6.67 -0.15 36.67
C ALA A 217 6.47 0.96 35.65
N ALA A 218 7.50 1.17 34.83
CA ALA A 218 7.47 2.04 33.65
C ALA A 218 7.32 1.18 32.40
N THR A 219 6.33 1.46 31.57
CA THR A 219 6.04 0.72 30.33
C THR A 219 5.97 1.67 29.14
N ASP A 220 6.78 1.44 28.10
CA ASP A 220 6.73 2.24 26.88
C ASP A 220 5.67 1.74 25.88
N MET A 221 5.48 2.47 24.77
CA MET A 221 4.52 2.10 23.72
C MET A 221 4.87 0.79 23.00
N ALA A 222 6.15 0.39 22.99
CA ALA A 222 6.62 -0.86 22.40
C ALA A 222 6.40 -2.06 23.33
N GLY A 223 5.96 -1.82 24.56
CA GLY A 223 5.71 -2.84 25.58
C GLY A 223 6.95 -3.20 26.41
N ASN A 224 8.06 -2.47 26.29
CA ASN A 224 9.20 -2.69 27.18
C ASN A 224 8.91 -2.17 28.58
N GLN A 225 9.44 -2.85 29.59
CA GLN A 225 9.18 -2.54 30.99
C GLN A 225 10.45 -2.40 31.81
N THR A 226 10.47 -1.41 32.68
CA THR A 226 11.44 -1.28 33.79
C THR A 226 10.66 -1.30 35.10
N ILE A 227 11.02 -2.21 36.01
CA ILE A 227 10.32 -2.40 37.29
C ILE A 227 11.29 -2.15 38.43
N ILE A 228 10.89 -1.31 39.37
CA ILE A 228 11.62 -1.03 40.61
C ILE A 228 10.71 -1.31 41.80
N GLU A 229 11.22 -2.07 42.76
CA GLU A 229 10.55 -2.30 44.04
C GLU A 229 11.10 -1.38 45.14
N ARG A 230 10.20 -0.90 45.99
CA ARG A 230 10.52 -0.15 47.21
C ARG A 230 9.82 -0.79 48.39
N ARG A 231 10.60 -1.24 49.37
CA ARG A 231 10.08 -1.66 50.67
C ARG A 231 10.15 -0.48 51.62
N ILE A 232 9.05 -0.20 52.30
CA ILE A 232 8.95 0.85 53.30
C ILE A 232 8.19 0.33 54.51
N THR A 233 8.54 0.82 55.69
CA THR A 233 7.84 0.47 56.93
C THR A 233 7.08 1.70 57.41
N TYR A 234 5.78 1.58 57.59
CA TYR A 234 4.96 2.65 58.18
C TYR A 234 4.66 2.32 59.64
N GLN A 235 4.90 3.29 60.52
CA GLN A 235 4.61 3.21 61.95
C GLN A 235 3.82 4.44 62.36
N LYS A 236 2.62 4.23 62.91
CA LYS A 236 1.77 5.34 63.35
C LYS A 236 2.37 6.11 64.53
#